data_AF-A0A940H7M4-F1
#
_entry.id   AF-A0A940H7M4-F1
#
_cell.length_a   1.000
_cell.length_b   1.000
_cell.length_c   1.000
_cell.angle_alpha   90.00
_cell.angle_beta   90.00
_cell.angle_gamma   90.00
#
_symmetry.space_group_name_H-M   'P 1'
#
loop_
_entity.id
_entity.type
_entity.pdbx_description
1 polymer ?
#
loop_
_entity_poly.entity_id
_entity_poly.type
_entity_poly.pdbx_seq_one_letter_code
_entity_poly.pdbx_strand_id
1 'polypeptide(L)'
;MFIWLFAQQVGFVLFDGWFARRSWWQLVAIVAGGYLAVWALVSTGGYSWNMLSNQWPPTTTMAVLAVVQAAALTLLHRPLTALMSSKGAQGAVFVVGSRLMTIYLWHLPMIMVLIGIELLLPLPMPAPGSAVWWWTRPLFLVIVLGAVWLLSLWLVRFERAPAPGIPRLPAAGATTAAVLLFIAPVIAITAYGLDFPLAALALVCTALALWLTGSRN
;
A
#
# COMPACT_ATOMS: atom_id res chain seq x y z
N MET A 1 -8.25 -11.36 15.14
CA MET A 1 -8.99 -11.69 13.89
C MET A 1 -9.95 -10.59 13.44
N PHE A 2 -10.74 -9.97 14.31
CA PHE A 2 -11.74 -8.95 13.90
C PHE A 2 -11.22 -7.51 13.80
N ILE A 3 -9.90 -7.30 13.79
CA ILE A 3 -9.32 -5.96 13.84
C ILE A 3 -9.57 -5.18 12.55
N TRP A 4 -9.57 -5.86 11.41
CA TRP A 4 -9.95 -5.25 10.14
C TRP A 4 -11.43 -4.85 10.11
N LEU A 5 -12.33 -5.69 10.62
CA LEU A 5 -13.74 -5.34 10.74
C LEU A 5 -13.92 -4.14 11.69
N PHE A 6 -13.19 -4.11 12.81
CA PHE A 6 -13.19 -2.96 13.71
C PHE A 6 -12.71 -1.68 13.01
N ALA A 7 -11.60 -1.74 12.28
CA ALA A 7 -11.09 -0.59 11.52
C ALA A 7 -12.12 -0.09 10.47
N GLN A 8 -12.85 -1.02 9.84
CA GLN A 8 -13.95 -0.67 8.95
C GLN A 8 -15.10 0.02 9.70
N GLN A 9 -15.47 -0.46 10.90
CA GLN A 9 -16.46 0.22 11.74
C GLN A 9 -16.04 1.64 12.14
N VAL A 10 -14.74 1.84 12.43
CA VAL A 10 -14.20 3.19 12.68
C VAL A 10 -14.40 4.10 11.47
N GLY A 11 -14.25 3.58 10.25
CA GLY A 11 -14.56 4.29 9.01
C GLY A 11 -16.03 4.73 8.91
N PHE A 12 -16.98 3.86 9.29
CA PHE A 12 -18.40 4.24 9.35
C PHE A 12 -18.66 5.32 10.42
N VAL A 13 -18.06 5.19 11.59
CA VAL A 13 -18.16 6.19 12.67
C VAL A 13 -17.58 7.55 12.26
N LEU A 14 -16.52 7.55 11.45
CA LEU A 14 -15.97 8.75 10.83
C LEU A 14 -16.94 9.38 9.85
N PHE A 15 -17.55 8.58 8.97
CA PHE A 15 -18.57 9.04 8.02
C PHE A 15 -19.81 9.60 8.72
N ASP A 16 -20.27 8.98 9.81
CA ASP A 16 -21.38 9.43 10.65
C ASP A 16 -21.08 10.74 11.40
N GLY A 17 -19.90 11.32 11.21
CA GLY A 17 -19.50 12.60 11.80
C GLY A 17 -19.27 12.54 13.30
N TRP A 18 -19.10 11.34 13.89
CA TRP A 18 -18.85 11.21 15.33
C TRP A 18 -17.62 12.04 15.73
N PHE A 19 -16.49 11.88 15.02
CA PHE A 19 -15.28 12.64 15.30
C PHE A 19 -15.47 14.15 15.04
N ALA A 20 -16.24 14.53 14.02
CA ALA A 20 -16.50 15.93 13.69
C ALA A 20 -17.32 16.68 14.76
N ARG A 21 -18.12 15.95 15.55
CA ARG A 21 -18.87 16.52 16.69
C ARG A 21 -18.01 16.79 17.93
N ARG A 22 -16.73 16.36 17.95
CA ARG A 22 -15.84 16.54 19.11
C ARG A 22 -15.08 17.86 19.02
N SER A 23 -14.73 18.43 20.16
CA SER A 23 -13.84 19.57 20.19
C SER A 23 -12.41 19.17 19.81
N TRP A 24 -11.63 20.12 19.31
CA TRP A 24 -10.27 19.86 18.85
C TRP A 24 -9.36 19.27 19.94
N TRP A 25 -9.53 19.70 21.20
CA TRP A 25 -8.80 19.14 22.35
C TRP A 25 -9.15 17.68 22.61
N GLN A 26 -10.42 17.28 22.43
CA GLN A 26 -10.82 15.87 22.56
C GLN A 26 -10.18 15.02 21.48
N LEU A 27 -10.08 15.52 20.24
CA LEU A 27 -9.37 14.83 19.16
C LEU A 27 -7.87 14.70 19.46
N VAL A 28 -7.23 15.76 19.95
CA VAL A 28 -5.83 15.72 20.39
C VAL A 28 -5.65 14.72 21.53
N ALA A 29 -6.57 14.67 22.50
CA ALA A 29 -6.52 13.70 23.59
C ALA A 29 -6.68 12.26 23.11
N ILE A 30 -7.54 12.00 22.11
CA ILE A 30 -7.67 10.67 21.48
C ILE A 30 -6.36 10.29 20.77
N VAL A 31 -5.76 11.21 20.02
CA VAL A 31 -4.49 10.97 19.31
C VAL A 31 -3.36 10.69 20.31
N ALA A 32 -3.16 11.57 21.29
CA ALA A 32 -2.12 11.43 22.30
C ALA A 32 -2.33 10.17 23.16
N GLY A 33 -3.54 9.96 23.66
CA GLY A 33 -3.91 8.78 24.45
C GLY A 33 -3.76 7.48 23.66
N GLY A 34 -4.11 7.48 22.37
CA GLY A 34 -3.93 6.33 21.50
C GLY A 34 -2.45 6.01 21.24
N TYR A 35 -1.60 7.01 20.99
CA TYR A 35 -0.15 6.78 20.87
C TYR A 35 0.48 6.31 22.18
N LEU A 36 0.04 6.84 23.33
CA LEU A 36 0.46 6.35 24.65
C LEU A 36 0.03 4.90 24.86
N ALA A 37 -1.19 4.54 24.46
CA ALA A 37 -1.67 3.16 24.53
C ALA A 37 -0.86 2.23 23.61
N VAL A 38 -0.54 2.64 22.38
CA VAL A 38 0.35 1.87 21.49
C VAL A 38 1.73 1.71 22.13
N TRP A 39 2.33 2.77 22.66
CA TRP A 39 3.62 2.71 23.34
C TRP A 39 3.59 1.74 24.52
N ALA A 40 2.54 1.79 25.36
CA ALA A 40 2.37 0.87 26.48
C ALA A 40 2.22 -0.58 25.98
N LEU A 41 1.35 -0.84 24.99
CA LEU A 41 1.16 -2.17 24.43
C LEU A 41 2.47 -2.77 23.88
N VAL A 42 3.28 -1.97 23.20
CA VAL A 42 4.55 -2.45 22.63
C VAL A 42 5.62 -2.62 23.73
N SER A 43 5.68 -1.71 24.70
CA SER A 43 6.71 -1.74 25.75
C SER A 43 6.45 -2.81 26.81
N THR A 44 5.18 -3.05 27.16
CA THR A 44 4.80 -3.95 28.27
C THR A 44 3.97 -5.16 27.81
N GLY A 45 3.21 -5.02 26.72
CA GLY A 45 2.30 -6.05 26.21
C GLY A 45 2.95 -7.09 25.30
N GLY A 46 4.28 -7.03 25.10
CA GLY A 46 5.01 -8.00 24.29
C GLY A 46 4.76 -7.90 22.78
N TYR A 47 4.10 -6.82 22.33
CA TYR A 47 3.93 -6.56 20.89
C TYR A 47 5.23 -6.05 20.27
N SER A 48 5.40 -6.32 18.98
CA SER A 48 6.62 -5.92 18.26
C SER A 48 6.69 -4.41 18.04
N TRP A 49 7.88 -3.84 18.18
CA TRP A 49 8.17 -2.46 17.76
C TRP A 49 8.06 -2.27 16.25
N ASN A 50 8.23 -3.37 15.49
CA ASN A 50 8.03 -3.36 14.05
C ASN A 50 6.54 -3.47 13.73
N MET A 51 5.90 -2.35 13.40
CA MET A 51 4.49 -2.34 13.01
C MET A 51 4.19 -3.22 11.79
N LEU A 52 5.17 -3.50 10.92
CA LEU A 52 4.98 -4.45 9.82
C LEU A 52 4.66 -5.85 10.33
N SER A 53 5.35 -6.31 11.38
CA SER A 53 5.04 -7.61 12.02
C SER A 53 3.71 -7.62 12.75
N ASN A 54 3.21 -6.46 13.19
CA ASN A 54 1.90 -6.34 13.84
C ASN A 54 0.72 -6.37 12.85
N GLN A 55 0.97 -6.41 11.54
CA GLN A 55 -0.08 -6.50 10.52
C GLN A 55 -0.49 -7.95 10.20
N TRP A 56 0.40 -8.92 10.43
CA TRP A 56 0.20 -10.31 10.05
C TRP A 56 0.66 -11.26 11.15
N PRO A 57 -0.23 -11.71 12.05
CA PRO A 57 -1.65 -11.35 12.16
C PRO A 57 -1.87 -9.93 12.71
N PRO A 58 -2.98 -9.24 12.37
CA PRO A 58 -3.25 -7.91 12.88
C PRO A 58 -3.43 -7.94 14.39
N THR A 59 -2.68 -7.09 15.11
CA THR A 59 -2.68 -7.00 16.57
C THR A 59 -3.49 -5.81 17.09
N THR A 60 -3.74 -5.77 18.39
CA THR A 60 -4.52 -4.70 19.05
C THR A 60 -3.95 -3.30 18.81
N THR A 61 -2.64 -3.17 18.57
CA THR A 61 -2.02 -1.88 18.23
C THR A 61 -2.59 -1.30 16.93
N MET A 62 -2.95 -2.14 15.95
CA MET A 62 -3.60 -1.73 14.70
C MET A 62 -5.01 -1.18 14.94
N ALA A 63 -5.76 -1.75 15.88
CA ALA A 63 -7.09 -1.24 16.25
C ALA A 63 -6.98 0.17 16.85
N VAL A 64 -6.03 0.36 17.77
CA VAL A 64 -5.78 1.68 18.37
C VAL A 64 -5.34 2.69 17.31
N LEU A 65 -4.44 2.28 16.40
CA LEU A 65 -3.98 3.12 15.29
C LEU A 65 -5.12 3.55 14.37
N ALA A 66 -6.10 2.69 14.08
CA ALA A 66 -7.26 3.06 13.27
C ALA A 66 -8.05 4.24 13.89
N VAL A 67 -8.27 4.22 15.20
CA VAL A 67 -8.95 5.30 15.93
C VAL A 67 -8.10 6.59 15.94
N VAL A 68 -6.79 6.45 16.19
CA VAL A 68 -5.84 7.58 16.14
C VAL A 68 -5.84 8.24 14.76
N GLN A 69 -5.81 7.45 13.69
CA GLN A 69 -5.81 7.95 12.32
C GLN A 69 -7.12 8.65 11.97
N ALA A 70 -8.28 8.12 12.39
CA ALA A 70 -9.57 8.77 12.18
C ALA A 70 -9.68 10.11 12.92
N ALA A 71 -9.21 10.17 14.18
CA ALA A 71 -9.19 11.40 14.96
C ALA A 71 -8.22 12.43 14.37
N ALA A 72 -7.01 12.00 13.99
CA ALA A 72 -6.00 12.86 13.37
C ALA A 72 -6.46 13.41 12.03
N LEU A 73 -7.09 12.58 11.18
CA LEU A 73 -7.66 13.03 9.91
C LEU A 73 -8.74 14.10 10.13
N THR A 74 -9.61 13.90 11.13
CA THR A 74 -10.64 14.89 11.48
C THR A 74 -10.02 16.21 11.95
N LEU A 75 -8.98 16.15 12.78
CA LEU A 75 -8.25 17.32 13.27
C LEU A 75 -7.56 18.08 12.12
N LEU A 76 -6.96 17.34 11.19
CA LEU A 76 -6.27 17.88 10.03
C LEU A 76 -7.20 18.27 8.87
N HIS A 77 -8.50 17.95 8.96
CA HIS A 77 -9.44 18.20 7.87
C HIS A 77 -9.48 19.68 7.47
N ARG A 78 -9.59 20.59 8.45
CA ARG A 78 -9.61 22.05 8.19
C ARG A 78 -8.32 22.56 7.52
N PRO A 79 -7.11 22.33 8.07
CA PRO A 79 -5.89 22.82 7.43
C PRO A 79 -5.63 22.17 6.07
N LEU A 80 -6.00 20.90 5.87
CA LEU A 80 -5.88 20.23 4.57
C LEU A 80 -6.83 20.86 3.54
N THR A 81 -8.07 21.16 3.92
CA THR A 81 -9.02 21.87 3.05
C THR A 81 -8.54 23.28 2.72
N ALA A 82 -7.96 24.00 3.70
CA ALA A 82 -7.37 25.31 3.46
C ALA A 82 -6.16 25.22 2.49
N LEU A 83 -5.29 24.22 2.64
CA LEU A 83 -4.17 23.99 1.74
C LEU A 83 -4.65 23.73 0.29
N MET A 84 -5.74 22.97 0.14
CA MET A 84 -6.38 22.68 -1.15
C MET A 84 -7.06 23.89 -1.81
N SER A 85 -7.12 25.05 -1.15
CA SER A 85 -7.52 26.31 -1.80
C SER A 85 -6.43 26.89 -2.71
N SER A 86 -5.18 26.44 -2.57
CA SER A 86 -4.06 26.93 -3.36
C SER A 86 -3.91 26.16 -4.68
N LYS A 87 -3.65 26.90 -5.78
CA LYS A 87 -3.39 26.30 -7.10
C LYS A 87 -2.19 25.35 -7.11
N GLY A 88 -1.15 25.67 -6.32
CA GLY A 88 0.04 24.83 -6.20
C GLY A 88 -0.26 23.46 -5.59
N ALA A 89 -1.02 23.42 -4.49
CA ALA A 89 -1.39 22.16 -3.87
C ALA A 89 -2.36 21.34 -4.76
N GLN A 90 -3.31 22.00 -5.42
CA GLN A 90 -4.18 21.36 -6.40
C GLN A 90 -3.39 20.77 -7.58
N GLY A 91 -2.42 21.50 -8.12
CA GLY A 91 -1.55 21.04 -9.19
C GLY A 91 -0.71 19.83 -8.78
N ALA A 92 -0.11 19.85 -7.58
CA ALA A 92 0.64 18.73 -7.03
C ALA A 92 -0.25 17.48 -6.87
N VAL A 93 -1.43 17.64 -6.27
CA VAL A 93 -2.41 16.55 -6.12
C VAL A 93 -2.90 16.06 -7.48
N PHE A 94 -3.06 16.91 -8.48
CA PHE A 94 -3.46 16.48 -9.82
C PHE A 94 -2.37 15.64 -10.51
N VAL A 95 -1.11 16.07 -10.43
CA VAL A 95 0.03 15.37 -11.04
C VAL A 95 0.23 13.97 -10.43
N VAL A 96 0.12 13.87 -9.10
CA VAL A 96 0.23 12.59 -8.39
C VAL A 96 -1.06 11.78 -8.52
N GLY A 97 -2.20 12.44 -8.31
CA GLY A 97 -3.56 11.89 -8.31
C GLY A 97 -3.94 11.18 -9.60
N SER A 98 -3.58 11.76 -10.74
CA SER A 98 -3.81 11.17 -12.07
C SER A 98 -3.12 9.82 -12.30
N ARG A 99 -2.17 9.43 -11.43
CA ARG A 99 -1.34 8.23 -11.55
C ARG A 99 -1.25 7.43 -10.25
N LEU A 100 -2.13 7.69 -9.29
CA LEU A 100 -2.09 7.03 -7.98
C LEU A 100 -2.21 5.51 -8.10
N MET A 101 -3.00 5.01 -9.06
CA MET A 101 -3.14 3.56 -9.27
C MET A 101 -1.81 2.94 -9.74
N THR A 102 -1.14 3.55 -10.73
CA THR A 102 0.20 3.13 -11.16
C THR A 102 1.19 3.15 -10.01
N ILE A 103 1.22 4.25 -9.26
CA ILE A 103 2.15 4.42 -8.15
C ILE A 103 1.90 3.35 -7.10
N TYR A 104 0.63 3.10 -6.75
CA TYR A 104 0.24 2.06 -5.81
C TYR A 104 0.69 0.67 -6.27
N LEU A 105 0.52 0.32 -7.54
CA LEU A 105 0.93 -1.00 -8.06
C LEU A 105 2.46 -1.16 -8.11
N TRP A 106 3.21 -0.11 -8.44
CA TRP A 106 4.63 -0.22 -8.77
C TRP A 106 5.59 0.25 -7.68
N HIS A 107 5.12 0.87 -6.59
CA HIS A 107 6.02 1.36 -5.55
C HIS A 107 6.80 0.25 -4.85
N LEU A 108 6.17 -0.89 -4.51
CA LEU A 108 6.87 -2.01 -3.89
C LEU A 108 7.93 -2.63 -4.83
N PRO A 109 7.61 -2.99 -6.09
CA PRO A 109 8.63 -3.42 -7.05
C PRO A 109 9.78 -2.42 -7.20
N MET A 110 9.49 -1.12 -7.28
CA MET A 110 10.53 -0.10 -7.38
C MET A 110 11.43 -0.08 -6.14
N ILE A 111 10.85 -0.18 -4.94
CA ILE A 111 11.62 -0.29 -3.69
C ILE A 111 12.56 -1.51 -3.76
N MET A 112 12.10 -2.66 -4.26
CA MET A 112 12.94 -3.84 -4.38
C MET A 112 14.09 -3.64 -5.37
N VAL A 113 13.85 -2.97 -6.51
CA VAL A 113 14.91 -2.63 -7.48
C VAL A 113 15.94 -1.69 -6.85
N LEU A 114 15.50 -0.63 -6.18
CA LEU A 114 16.38 0.34 -5.54
C LEU A 114 17.21 -0.28 -4.40
N ILE A 115 16.60 -1.13 -3.58
CA ILE A 115 17.31 -1.91 -2.56
C ILE A 115 18.32 -2.87 -3.21
N GLY A 116 17.93 -3.53 -4.31
CA GLY A 116 18.83 -4.38 -5.08
C GLY A 116 20.04 -3.62 -5.62
N ILE A 117 19.85 -2.40 -6.10
CA ILE A 117 20.96 -1.51 -6.52
C ILE A 117 21.81 -1.11 -5.31
N GLU A 118 21.20 -0.74 -4.19
CA GLU A 118 21.90 -0.38 -2.95
C GLU A 118 22.80 -1.53 -2.45
N LEU A 119 22.34 -2.78 -2.55
CA LEU A 119 23.12 -3.97 -2.19
C LEU A 119 24.34 -4.20 -3.09
N LEU A 120 24.32 -3.70 -4.33
CA LEU A 120 25.46 -3.79 -5.26
C LEU A 120 26.47 -2.65 -5.06
N LEU A 121 26.07 -1.57 -4.39
CA LEU A 121 26.95 -0.46 -4.07
C LEU A 121 27.79 -0.80 -2.83
N PRO A 122 29.09 -0.43 -2.80
CA PRO A 122 29.95 -0.64 -1.64
C PRO A 122 29.68 0.40 -0.52
N LEU A 123 28.41 0.70 -0.25
CA LEU A 123 28.00 1.67 0.76
C LEU A 123 27.49 0.95 2.02
N PRO A 124 27.92 1.37 3.22
CA PRO A 124 27.42 0.78 4.45
C PRO A 124 25.93 1.12 4.64
N MET A 125 25.09 0.09 4.79
CA MET A 125 23.68 0.30 5.11
C MET A 125 23.55 0.79 6.56
N PRO A 126 22.81 1.89 6.79
CA PRO A 126 22.65 2.42 8.14
C PRO A 126 21.90 1.42 9.02
N ALA A 127 22.39 1.24 10.25
CA ALA A 127 21.78 0.34 11.22
C ALA A 127 20.28 0.69 11.41
N PRO A 128 19.35 -0.29 11.32
CA PRO A 128 17.93 -0.03 11.47
C PRO A 128 17.61 0.69 12.78
N GLY A 129 16.80 1.76 12.71
CA GLY A 129 16.42 2.56 13.87
C GLY A 129 17.47 3.57 14.36
N SER A 130 18.66 3.63 13.75
CA SER A 130 19.66 4.68 14.05
C SER A 130 19.21 6.07 13.57
N ALA A 131 19.82 7.13 14.10
CA ALA A 131 19.56 8.50 13.65
C ALA A 131 19.89 8.67 12.15
N VAL A 132 20.98 8.06 11.69
CA VAL A 132 21.38 8.08 10.26
C VAL A 132 20.31 7.41 9.41
N TRP A 133 19.79 6.26 9.86
CA TRP A 133 18.70 5.56 9.19
C TRP A 133 17.45 6.43 9.05
N TRP A 134 17.06 7.15 10.10
CA TRP A 134 15.90 8.05 10.03
C TRP A 134 16.09 9.19 9.04
N TRP A 135 17.30 9.73 8.90
CA TRP A 135 17.60 10.79 7.93
C TRP A 135 17.66 10.31 6.49
N THR A 136 18.08 9.07 6.24
CA THR A 136 18.11 8.52 4.87
C THR A 136 16.72 8.18 4.36
N ARG A 137 15.75 7.87 5.22
CA ARG A 137 14.40 7.43 4.82
C ARG A 137 13.57 8.49 4.08
N PRO A 138 13.50 9.77 4.51
CA PRO A 138 12.83 10.82 3.74
C PRO A 138 13.42 10.99 2.33
N LEU A 139 14.76 10.98 2.23
CA LEU A 139 15.43 11.06 0.94
C LEU A 139 15.10 9.84 0.07
N PHE A 140 15.18 8.64 0.64
CA PHE A 140 14.83 7.40 -0.05
C PHE A 140 13.37 7.41 -0.52
N LEU A 141 12.43 7.92 0.30
CA LEU A 141 11.03 8.08 -0.06
C LEU A 141 10.85 9.01 -1.26
N VAL A 142 11.55 10.15 -1.29
CA VAL A 142 11.50 11.08 -2.42
C VAL A 142 12.06 10.42 -3.68
N ILE A 143 13.16 9.67 -3.56
CA ILE A 143 13.75 8.91 -4.68
C ILE A 143 12.76 7.86 -5.20
N VAL A 144 12.16 7.06 -4.31
CA VAL A 144 11.14 6.06 -4.68
C VAL A 144 9.97 6.72 -5.39
N LEU A 145 9.38 7.77 -4.80
CA LEU A 145 8.23 8.44 -5.41
C LEU A 145 8.58 9.05 -6.77
N GLY A 146 9.74 9.69 -6.91
CA GLY A 146 10.21 10.23 -8.19
C GLY A 146 10.46 9.14 -9.23
N ALA A 147 11.09 8.03 -8.84
CA ALA A 147 11.37 6.91 -9.73
C ALA A 147 10.09 6.21 -10.18
N VAL A 148 9.15 5.94 -9.26
CA VAL A 148 7.84 5.35 -9.59
C VAL A 148 7.04 6.30 -10.46
N TRP A 149 7.07 7.60 -10.19
CA TRP A 149 6.39 8.59 -11.02
C TRP A 149 6.97 8.62 -12.43
N LEU A 150 8.29 8.62 -12.59
CA LEU A 150 8.93 8.54 -13.91
C LEU A 150 8.55 7.24 -14.64
N LEU A 151 8.61 6.11 -13.93
CA LEU A 151 8.24 4.80 -14.43
C LEU A 151 6.76 4.76 -14.87
N SER A 152 5.87 5.46 -14.15
CA SER A 152 4.45 5.56 -14.47
C SER A 152 4.18 6.23 -15.83
N LEU A 153 5.04 7.16 -16.27
CA LEU A 153 4.92 7.79 -17.60
C LEU A 153 5.02 6.76 -18.72
N TRP A 154 5.85 5.74 -18.52
CA TRP A 154 6.04 4.66 -19.47
C TRP A 154 4.93 3.59 -19.34
N LEU A 155 4.55 3.27 -18.10
CA LEU A 155 3.57 2.23 -17.77
C LEU A 155 2.12 2.55 -18.09
N VAL A 156 1.77 3.83 -18.21
CA VAL A 156 0.40 4.26 -18.53
C VAL A 156 -0.16 3.60 -19.80
N ARG A 157 0.71 3.14 -20.71
CA ARG A 157 0.32 2.39 -21.90
C ARG A 157 -0.32 1.03 -21.59
N PHE A 158 0.14 0.38 -20.51
CA PHE A 158 -0.29 -0.96 -20.12
C PHE A 158 -1.53 -0.93 -19.24
N GLU A 159 -1.85 0.24 -18.68
CA GLU A 159 -3.06 0.45 -17.87
C GLU A 159 -4.31 0.73 -18.71
N ARG A 160 -4.15 1.00 -20.01
CA ARG A 160 -5.28 1.10 -20.92
C ARG A 160 -5.89 -0.30 -21.06
N ALA A 161 -7.08 -0.47 -20.50
CA ALA A 161 -7.86 -1.69 -20.68
C ALA A 161 -7.99 -1.97 -22.20
N PRO A 162 -7.62 -3.17 -22.68
CA PRO A 162 -7.86 -3.55 -24.06
C PRO A 162 -9.34 -3.41 -24.39
N ALA A 163 -9.65 -2.92 -25.59
CA ALA A 163 -11.04 -2.90 -26.05
C ALA A 163 -11.62 -4.32 -26.01
N PRO A 164 -12.87 -4.52 -25.55
CA PRO A 164 -13.50 -5.83 -25.58
C PRO A 164 -13.49 -6.39 -27.00
N GLY A 165 -12.72 -7.45 -27.22
CA GLY A 165 -12.58 -8.13 -28.51
C GLY A 165 -13.27 -9.48 -28.52
N ILE A 166 -13.33 -10.11 -29.70
CA ILE A 166 -13.84 -11.48 -29.82
C ILE A 166 -12.87 -12.44 -29.11
N PRO A 167 -13.31 -13.23 -28.12
CA PRO A 167 -12.45 -14.15 -27.39
C PRO A 167 -11.75 -15.14 -28.33
N ARG A 168 -10.45 -15.39 -28.13
CA ARG A 168 -9.71 -16.44 -28.88
C ARG A 168 -10.34 -17.81 -28.69
N LEU A 169 -10.74 -18.12 -27.47
CA LEU A 169 -11.35 -19.37 -27.07
C LEU A 169 -12.68 -19.06 -26.38
N PRO A 170 -13.83 -19.17 -27.07
CA PRO A 170 -15.14 -18.82 -26.50
C PRO A 170 -15.69 -19.88 -25.50
N ALA A 171 -14.81 -20.66 -24.85
CA ALA A 171 -15.21 -21.75 -23.96
C ALA A 171 -15.10 -21.35 -22.48
N ALA A 172 -16.15 -21.59 -21.70
CA ALA A 172 -16.14 -21.38 -20.24
C ALA A 172 -14.95 -22.08 -19.55
N GLY A 173 -14.55 -23.25 -20.04
CA GLY A 173 -13.39 -23.98 -19.55
C GLY A 173 -12.05 -23.25 -19.74
N ALA A 174 -11.89 -22.46 -20.81
CA ALA A 174 -10.69 -21.66 -21.03
C ALA A 174 -10.57 -20.53 -19.99
N THR A 175 -11.70 -19.90 -19.65
CA THR A 175 -11.75 -18.89 -18.58
C THR A 175 -11.44 -19.50 -17.22
N THR A 176 -12.04 -20.65 -16.87
CA THR A 176 -11.74 -21.33 -15.61
C THR A 176 -10.26 -21.72 -15.52
N ALA A 177 -9.68 -22.28 -16.58
CA ALA A 177 -8.27 -22.64 -16.63
C ALA A 177 -7.37 -21.41 -16.47
N ALA A 178 -7.67 -20.30 -17.14
CA ALA A 178 -6.93 -19.05 -17.00
C ALA A 178 -6.97 -18.50 -15.56
N VAL A 179 -8.13 -18.53 -14.92
CA VAL A 179 -8.30 -18.12 -13.51
C VAL A 179 -7.46 -19.00 -12.59
N LEU A 180 -7.51 -20.33 -12.76
CA LEU A 180 -6.72 -21.25 -11.94
C LEU A 180 -5.21 -21.07 -12.13
N LEU A 181 -4.76 -20.92 -13.39
CA LEU A 181 -3.36 -20.63 -13.70
C LEU A 181 -2.90 -19.31 -13.08
N PHE A 182 -3.74 -18.28 -13.05
CA PHE A 182 -3.39 -17.00 -12.45
C PHE A 182 -3.35 -17.07 -10.91
N ILE A 183 -4.34 -17.72 -10.29
CA ILE A 183 -4.49 -17.73 -8.82
C ILE A 183 -3.51 -18.69 -8.15
N ALA A 184 -3.25 -19.88 -8.73
CA ALA A 184 -2.46 -20.91 -8.05
C ALA A 184 -1.04 -20.46 -7.66
N PRO A 185 -0.25 -19.79 -8.53
CA PRO A 185 1.06 -19.28 -8.15
C PRO A 185 0.99 -18.18 -7.09
N VAL A 186 -0.05 -17.34 -7.10
CA VAL A 186 -0.24 -16.28 -6.08
C VAL A 186 -0.47 -16.89 -4.70
N ILE A 187 -1.30 -17.94 -4.63
CA ILE A 187 -1.52 -18.69 -3.38
C ILE A 187 -0.22 -19.36 -2.94
N ALA A 188 0.51 -19.98 -3.87
CA ALA A 188 1.77 -20.64 -3.56
C ALA A 188 2.82 -19.66 -3.01
N ILE A 189 2.99 -18.47 -3.63
CA ILE A 189 3.91 -17.43 -3.14
C ILE A 189 3.51 -17.00 -1.73
N THR A 190 2.21 -16.89 -1.46
CA THR A 190 1.70 -16.49 -0.15
C THR A 190 1.93 -17.58 0.91
N ALA A 191 1.81 -18.85 0.54
CA ALA A 191 1.95 -19.99 1.46
C ALA A 191 3.41 -20.39 1.71
N TYR A 192 4.26 -20.32 0.68
CA TYR A 192 5.62 -20.86 0.70
C TYR A 192 6.71 -19.79 0.62
N GLY A 193 6.34 -18.52 0.39
CA GLY A 193 7.26 -17.42 0.19
C GLY A 193 7.63 -17.20 -1.28
N LEU A 194 8.33 -16.10 -1.54
CA LEU A 194 8.77 -15.73 -2.88
C LEU A 194 10.19 -16.24 -3.12
N ASP A 195 10.35 -17.17 -4.05
CA ASP A 195 11.65 -17.59 -4.59
C ASP A 195 11.70 -17.46 -6.12
N PHE A 196 12.90 -17.64 -6.69
CA PHE A 196 13.09 -17.48 -8.13
C PHE A 196 12.28 -18.50 -8.97
N PRO A 197 12.28 -19.82 -8.66
CA PRO A 197 11.49 -20.80 -9.40
C PRO A 197 9.99 -20.49 -9.38
N LEU A 198 9.45 -20.12 -8.22
CA LEU A 198 8.02 -19.82 -8.09
C LEU A 198 7.64 -18.50 -8.77
N ALA A 199 8.54 -17.51 -8.74
CA ALA A 199 8.36 -16.27 -9.51
C ALA A 199 8.36 -16.55 -11.03
N ALA A 200 9.27 -17.39 -11.52
CA ALA A 200 9.32 -17.78 -12.93
C ALA A 200 8.06 -18.56 -13.35
N LEU A 201 7.60 -19.49 -12.50
CA LEU A 201 6.36 -20.22 -12.71
C LEU A 201 5.15 -19.27 -12.74
N ALA A 202 5.06 -18.34 -11.79
CA ALA A 202 3.98 -17.35 -11.74
C ALA A 202 3.93 -16.49 -13.01
N LEU A 203 5.09 -16.10 -13.55
CA LEU A 203 5.17 -15.37 -14.80
C LEU A 203 4.63 -16.18 -15.98
N VAL A 204 5.07 -17.44 -16.12
CA VAL A 204 4.62 -18.34 -17.20
C VAL A 204 3.11 -18.59 -17.10
N CYS A 205 2.61 -18.92 -15.91
CA CYS A 205 1.19 -19.14 -15.68
C CYS A 205 0.34 -17.90 -15.98
N THR A 206 0.82 -16.71 -15.62
CA THR A 206 0.15 -15.44 -15.94
C THR A 206 0.14 -15.18 -17.44
N ALA A 207 1.25 -15.41 -18.14
CA ALA A 207 1.32 -15.27 -19.60
C ALA A 207 0.36 -16.23 -20.32
N LEU A 208 0.26 -17.48 -19.85
CA LEU A 208 -0.67 -18.47 -20.36
C LEU A 208 -2.13 -18.08 -20.12
N ALA A 209 -2.46 -17.60 -18.91
CA ALA A 209 -3.80 -17.11 -18.59
C ALA A 209 -4.22 -15.95 -19.51
N LEU A 210 -3.32 -14.99 -19.75
CA LEU A 210 -3.53 -13.89 -20.68
C LEU A 210 -3.66 -14.37 -22.13
N TRP A 211 -2.88 -15.37 -22.52
CA TRP A 211 -2.96 -15.94 -23.86
C TRP A 211 -4.31 -16.62 -24.13
N LEU A 212 -4.82 -17.39 -23.16
CA LEU A 212 -6.12 -18.09 -23.22
C LEU A 212 -7.31 -17.12 -23.32
N THR A 213 -7.22 -15.99 -22.62
CA THR A 213 -8.30 -14.99 -22.52
C THR A 213 -8.17 -13.83 -23.52
N GLY A 214 -7.05 -13.75 -24.24
CA GLY A 214 -6.81 -12.71 -25.23
C GLY A 214 -7.81 -12.73 -26.40
N SER A 215 -7.95 -11.59 -27.08
CA SER A 215 -8.75 -11.47 -28.30
C SER A 215 -7.99 -11.99 -29.52
N ARG A 216 -8.71 -12.61 -30.46
CA ARG A 216 -8.12 -13.06 -31.73
C ARG A 216 -7.87 -11.80 -32.57
N ASN A 217 -6.61 -11.54 -32.93
CA ASN A 217 -6.27 -10.48 -33.89
C ASN A 217 -6.83 -10.84 -35.27
#